data_AF-B8IQR7-F1
#
_entry.id   AF-B8IQR7-F1
#
_cell.length_a   1.000
_cell.length_b   1.000
_cell.length_c   1.000
_cell.angle_alpha   90.00
_cell.angle_beta   90.00
_cell.angle_gamma   90.00
#
_symmetry.space_group_name_H-M   'P 1'
#
loop_
_entity.id
_entity.type
_entity.pdbx_description
1 polymer ?
#
loop_
_entity_poly.entity_id
_entity_poly.type
_entity_poly.pdbx_seq_one_letter_code
_entity_poly.pdbx_strand_id
1 'polypeptide(L)'
;MAEDQTIRGLMCRKLVTDDQIDAAVLAYLADPSPGVRKIAKGISLDIHAAAEANRLTKNAVADEGLSEATRRLAVRTAILLARPA
;
A
#
# COMPACT_ATOMS: atom_id res chain seq x y z
N MET A 1 -3.29 -16.69 11.78
CA MET A 1 -2.23 -16.13 12.67
C MET A 1 -1.23 -15.20 11.97
N ALA A 2 -1.15 -15.11 10.63
CA ALA A 2 -0.30 -14.12 9.95
C ALA A 2 -1.09 -13.00 9.22
N GLU A 3 -2.37 -13.24 8.94
CA GLU A 3 -3.24 -12.33 8.15
C GLU A 3 -3.88 -11.24 9.00
N ASP A 4 -3.96 -11.43 10.32
CA ASP A 4 -4.47 -10.40 11.25
C ASP A 4 -3.50 -9.21 11.42
N GLN A 5 -2.24 -9.44 11.06
CA GLN A 5 -1.17 -8.44 11.07
C GLN A 5 -0.92 -7.84 9.68
N THR A 6 -1.74 -8.13 8.67
CA THR A 6 -1.66 -7.40 7.38
C THR A 6 -2.69 -6.29 7.35
N ILE A 7 -2.49 -5.32 6.46
CA ILE A 7 -3.46 -4.24 6.27
C ILE A 7 -4.85 -4.80 5.88
N ARG A 8 -4.90 -5.91 5.14
CA ARG A 8 -6.15 -6.64 4.87
C ARG A 8 -6.84 -7.11 6.16
N GLY A 9 -6.09 -7.65 7.13
CA GLY A 9 -6.62 -8.00 8.45
C GLY A 9 -7.14 -6.79 9.21
N LEU A 10 -6.39 -5.68 9.22
CA LEU A 10 -6.84 -4.42 9.84
C LEU A 10 -8.11 -3.86 9.19
N MET A 11 -8.26 -4.02 7.88
CA MET A 11 -9.47 -3.65 7.15
C MET A 11 -10.67 -4.50 7.59
N CYS A 12 -10.48 -5.83 7.72
CA CYS A 12 -11.50 -6.71 8.30
C CYS A 12 -11.90 -6.31 9.73
N ARG A 13 -10.96 -5.76 10.51
CA ARG A 13 -11.20 -5.23 11.86
C ARG A 13 -11.76 -3.80 11.88
N LYS A 14 -12.03 -3.21 10.71
CA LYS A 14 -12.49 -1.81 10.53
C LYS A 14 -11.54 -0.77 11.15
N LEU A 15 -10.26 -1.11 11.30
CA LEU A 15 -9.21 -0.21 11.78
C LEU A 15 -8.66 0.67 10.65
N VAL A 16 -8.76 0.19 9.40
CA VAL A 16 -8.39 0.91 8.18
C VAL A 16 -9.57 0.83 7.21
N THR A 17 -9.95 1.95 6.61
CA THR A 17 -11.02 2.01 5.61
C THR A 17 -10.43 2.03 4.20
N ASP A 18 -11.26 1.67 3.21
CA ASP A 18 -10.86 1.69 1.81
C ASP A 18 -10.38 3.08 1.35
N ASP A 19 -11.04 4.13 1.83
CA ASP A 19 -10.71 5.53 1.56
C ASP A 19 -9.32 5.91 2.10
N GLN A 20 -8.96 5.43 3.29
CA GLN A 20 -7.62 5.64 3.87
C GLN A 20 -6.53 4.92 3.04
N ILE A 21 -6.85 3.73 2.51
CA ILE A 21 -5.95 3.01 1.60
C ILE A 21 -5.78 3.81 0.31
N ASP A 22 -6.89 4.24 -0.30
CA ASP A 22 -6.86 4.96 -1.59
C ASP A 22 -6.08 6.26 -1.48
N ALA A 23 -6.32 7.03 -0.42
CA ALA A 23 -5.56 8.23 -0.09
C ALA A 23 -4.05 7.93 0.07
N ALA A 24 -3.70 6.81 0.72
CA ALA A 24 -2.32 6.39 0.88
C ALA A 24 -1.67 5.99 -0.45
N VAL A 25 -2.37 5.30 -1.35
CA VAL A 25 -1.82 4.95 -2.67
C VAL A 25 -1.69 6.18 -3.56
N LEU A 26 -2.67 7.10 -3.54
CA LEU A 26 -2.59 8.37 -4.27
C LEU A 26 -1.39 9.20 -3.80
N ALA A 27 -1.19 9.32 -2.48
CA ALA A 27 -0.07 10.04 -1.91
C ALA A 27 1.29 9.41 -2.27
N TYR A 28 1.37 8.08 -2.38
CA TYR A 28 2.57 7.38 -2.80
C TYR A 28 2.83 7.51 -4.31
N LEU A 29 1.78 7.49 -5.14
CA LEU A 29 1.92 7.70 -6.57
C LEU A 29 2.31 9.14 -6.92
N ALA A 30 1.84 10.11 -6.13
CA ALA A 30 2.24 11.51 -6.26
C ALA A 30 3.69 11.76 -5.79
N ASP A 31 4.13 11.04 -4.76
CA ASP A 31 5.49 11.10 -4.22
C ASP A 31 5.96 9.69 -3.83
N PRO A 32 6.67 8.98 -4.72
CA PRO A 32 7.14 7.61 -4.48
C PRO A 32 8.40 7.57 -3.59
N SER A 33 8.46 8.45 -2.59
CA SER A 33 9.58 8.52 -1.66
C SER A 33 9.52 7.39 -0.62
N PRO A 34 10.65 6.74 -0.31
CA PRO A 34 10.73 5.74 0.75
C PRO A 34 10.38 6.34 2.12
N GLY A 35 9.64 5.59 2.93
CA GLY A 35 9.35 6.00 4.30
C GLY A 35 8.02 5.51 4.85
N VAL A 36 7.96 5.46 6.18
CA VAL A 36 6.76 5.09 6.94
C VAL A 36 5.71 6.19 6.80
N ARG A 37 4.57 5.87 6.18
CA ARG A 37 3.42 6.76 6.07
C ARG A 37 2.30 6.30 6.99
N LYS A 38 1.68 7.26 7.64
CA LYS A 38 0.51 7.00 8.48
C LYS A 38 -0.70 6.78 7.58
N ILE A 39 -1.24 5.56 7.57
CA ILE A 39 -2.43 5.21 6.79
C ILE A 39 -3.68 5.47 7.60
N ALA A 40 -3.66 5.17 8.91
CA ALA A 40 -4.79 5.40 9.80
C ALA A 40 -4.32 5.80 11.21
N LYS A 41 -5.27 6.10 12.11
CA LYS A 41 -4.96 6.50 13.48
C LYS A 41 -4.26 5.36 14.24
N GLY A 42 -2.94 5.50 14.42
CA GLY A 42 -2.10 4.51 15.09
C GLY A 42 -1.61 3.39 14.17
N ILE A 43 -1.90 3.46 12.86
CA ILE A 43 -1.43 2.49 11.87
C ILE A 43 -0.51 3.19 10.89
N SER A 44 0.73 2.74 10.87
CA SER A 44 1.80 3.23 10.04
C SER A 44 2.30 2.11 9.13
N LEU A 45 2.57 2.42 7.87
CA LEU A 45 3.06 1.46 6.90
C LEU A 45 4.11 2.12 6.01
N ASP A 46 5.21 1.42 5.79
CA ASP A 46 6.14 1.76 4.72
C ASP A 46 5.62 1.23 3.39
N ILE A 47 4.96 2.10 2.62
CA ILE A 47 4.39 1.78 1.31
C ILE A 47 5.49 1.42 0.31
N HIS A 48 6.67 2.04 0.43
CA HIS A 48 7.79 1.76 -0.45
C HIS A 48 8.39 0.39 -0.17
N ALA A 49 8.61 0.04 1.11
CA ALA A 49 9.05 -1.29 1.49
C ALA A 49 8.03 -2.37 1.10
N ALA A 50 6.73 -2.07 1.24
CA ALA A 50 5.65 -2.93 0.76
C ALA A 50 5.67 -3.11 -0.77
N ALA A 51 5.91 -2.02 -1.51
CA ALA A 51 6.02 -2.03 -2.96
C ALA A 51 7.26 -2.82 -3.43
N GLU A 52 8.40 -2.66 -2.76
CA GLU A 52 9.64 -3.39 -3.06
C GLU A 52 9.53 -4.89 -2.72
N ALA A 53 8.83 -5.23 -1.65
CA ALA A 53 8.56 -6.62 -1.28
C ALA A 53 7.61 -7.32 -2.28
N ASN A 54 6.83 -6.56 -3.05
CA ASN A 54 5.89 -7.11 -4.01
C ASN A 54 6.36 -6.93 -5.46
N ARG A 55 6.77 -8.04 -6.09
CA ARG A 55 7.21 -8.06 -7.51
C ARG A 55 6.22 -7.41 -8.48
N LEU A 56 4.91 -7.52 -8.25
CA LEU A 56 3.90 -6.88 -9.11
C LEU A 56 3.99 -5.36 -9.04
N THR A 57 4.16 -4.82 -7.84
CA THR A 57 4.25 -3.38 -7.62
C THR A 57 5.58 -2.83 -8.11
N LYS A 58 6.68 -3.57 -7.91
CA LYS A 58 7.99 -3.21 -8.44
C LYS A 58 7.97 -3.05 -9.96
N ASN A 59 7.35 -4.00 -10.68
CA ASN A 59 7.18 -3.89 -12.13
C ASN A 59 6.23 -2.73 -12.49
N ALA A 60 5.16 -2.53 -11.72
CA ALA A 60 4.18 -1.48 -12.01
C ALA A 60 4.75 -0.05 -11.85
N VAL A 61 5.60 0.15 -10.84
CA VAL A 61 6.27 1.43 -10.58
C VAL A 61 7.43 1.66 -11.56
N ALA A 62 8.15 0.59 -11.94
CA ALA A 62 9.26 0.69 -12.90
C ALA A 62 8.79 0.91 -14.35
N ASP A 63 7.60 0.42 -14.71
CA ASP A 63 7.06 0.54 -16.06
C ASP A 63 6.20 1.82 -16.18
N GLU A 64 6.77 2.86 -16.81
CA GLU A 64 6.11 4.14 -17.10
C GLU A 64 5.06 4.06 -18.21
N GLY A 65 5.00 2.94 -18.95
CA GLY A 65 3.98 2.69 -19.96
C GLY A 65 2.65 2.17 -19.40
N LEU A 66 2.60 1.78 -18.13
CA LEU A 66 1.38 1.28 -17.51
C LEU A 66 0.41 2.41 -17.18
N SER A 67 -0.87 2.14 -17.48
CA SER A 67 -1.96 3.04 -17.12
C SER A 67 -1.96 3.32 -15.62
N GLU A 68 -2.28 4.56 -15.25
CA GLU A 68 -2.34 5.02 -13.86
C GLU A 68 -3.27 4.14 -13.00
N ALA A 69 -4.35 3.61 -13.61
CA ALA A 69 -5.25 2.65 -12.98
C ALA A 69 -4.55 1.33 -12.59
N THR A 70 -3.68 0.81 -13.46
CA THR A 70 -2.91 -0.42 -13.22
C THR A 70 -1.87 -0.19 -12.12
N ARG A 71 -1.18 0.96 -12.13
CA ARG A 71 -0.26 1.37 -11.06
C ARG A 71 -0.97 1.45 -9.71
N ARG A 72 -2.13 2.11 -9.65
CA ARG A 72 -2.97 2.18 -8.43
C ARG A 72 -3.33 0.78 -7.93
N LEU A 73 -3.80 -0.10 -8.81
CA LEU A 73 -4.18 -1.47 -8.44
C LEU A 73 -3.00 -2.26 -7.88
N ALA A 74 -1.81 -2.13 -8.48
CA ALA A 74 -0.59 -2.79 -8.03
C ALA A 74 -0.11 -2.28 -6.67
N VAL A 75 -0.11 -0.97 -6.44
CA VAL A 75 0.27 -0.37 -5.15
C VAL A 75 -0.75 -0.75 -4.07
N ARG A 76 -2.05 -0.67 -4.38
CA ARG A 76 -3.13 -1.10 -3.47
C ARG A 76 -2.99 -2.56 -3.06
N THR A 77 -2.61 -3.43 -4.00
CA THR A 77 -2.40 -4.85 -3.73
C THR A 77 -1.18 -5.08 -2.84
N ALA A 78 -0.07 -4.36 -3.06
CA ALA A 78 1.08 -4.38 -2.15
C ALA A 78 0.68 -3.94 -0.74
N ILE A 79 -0.01 -2.81 -0.60
CA ILE A 79 -0.44 -2.29 0.70
C ILE A 79 -1.31 -3.32 1.43
N LEU A 80 -2.29 -3.93 0.76
CA LEU A 80 -3.17 -4.93 1.37
C LEU A 80 -2.44 -6.18 1.87
N LEU A 81 -1.36 -6.58 1.20
CA LEU A 81 -0.52 -7.72 1.57
C LEU A 81 0.58 -7.36 2.56
N ALA A 82 0.87 -6.08 2.73
CA ALA A 82 1.92 -5.60 3.61
C ALA A 82 1.52 -5.69 5.09
N ARG A 83 2.55 -5.75 5.92
CA ARG A 83 2.42 -5.69 7.38
C ARG A 83 2.72 -4.26 7.84
N PRO A 84 1.85 -3.66 8.69
CA PRO A 84 2.14 -2.38 9.30
C PRO A 84 3.39 -2.49 10.20
N ALA A 85 4.11 -1.39 10.31
CA ALA A 85 5.33 -1.27 11.11
C ALA A 85 5.03 -0.97 12.58
#